data_AF-A0A956Y9H5-F1
#
_entry.id   AF-A0A956Y9H5-F1
#
_cell.length_a   1.000
_cell.length_b   1.000
_cell.length_c   1.000
_cell.angle_alpha   90.00
_cell.angle_beta   90.00
_cell.angle_gamma   90.00
#
_symmetry.space_group_name_H-M   'P 1'
#
loop_
_entity.id
_entity.type
_entity.pdbx_description
1 polymer ?
#
loop_
_entity_poly.entity_id
_entity_poly.type
_entity_poly.pdbx_seq_one_letter_code
_entity_poly.pdbx_strand_id
1 'polypeptide(L)'
;MIRRMLLLVLMMALAVSSTIAQDAPSPEDIALEAIANAGTYLNLSGLGLSELPAEVGRLNRLEALHVQHNYLFSLPPDIGQMLLLVSLWAYDN
;
A
#
# COMPACT_ATOMS: atom_id res chain seq x y z
N MET A 1 -20.59 39.89 14.28
CA MET A 1 -19.25 39.42 13.85
C MET A 1 -18.66 38.38 14.80
N ILE A 2 -18.73 38.58 16.13
CA ILE A 2 -18.17 37.68 17.16
C ILE A 2 -18.67 36.22 17.07
N ARG A 3 -19.97 35.96 16.82
CA ARG A 3 -20.50 34.59 16.67
C ARG A 3 -19.90 33.78 15.50
N ARG A 4 -19.58 34.43 14.38
CA ARG A 4 -18.95 33.77 13.21
C ARG A 4 -17.47 33.48 13.49
N MET A 5 -16.80 34.36 14.24
CA MET A 5 -15.41 34.18 14.66
C MET A 5 -15.27 33.05 15.70
N LEU A 6 -16.22 32.95 16.65
CA LEU A 6 -16.25 31.87 17.64
C LEU A 6 -16.50 30.49 17.00
N LEU A 7 -17.38 30.41 16.00
CA LEU A 7 -17.64 29.18 15.24
C LEU A 7 -16.43 28.74 14.42
N LEU A 8 -15.70 29.67 13.80
CA LEU A 8 -14.47 29.37 13.07
C LEU A 8 -13.34 28.91 14.00
N VAL A 9 -13.18 29.55 15.16
CA VAL A 9 -12.22 29.13 16.19
C VAL A 9 -12.60 27.77 16.78
N LEU A 10 -13.89 27.47 16.95
CA LEU A 10 -14.39 26.16 17.39
C LEU A 10 -14.16 25.07 16.32
N MET A 11 -14.33 25.39 15.03
CA MET A 11 -14.03 24.48 13.92
C MET A 11 -12.52 24.23 13.76
N MET A 12 -11.68 25.24 13.97
CA MET A 12 -10.23 25.05 14.03
C MET A 12 -9.79 24.28 15.28
N ALA A 13 -10.43 24.49 16.44
CA ALA A 13 -10.16 23.72 17.66
C ALA A 13 -10.59 22.25 17.53
N LEU A 14 -11.66 21.97 16.79
CA LEU A 14 -12.06 20.60 16.40
C LEU A 14 -11.06 19.99 15.39
N ALA A 15 -10.51 20.79 14.46
CA ALA A 15 -9.51 20.33 13.50
C ALA A 15 -8.11 20.08 14.11
N VAL A 16 -7.81 20.66 15.28
CA VAL A 16 -6.56 20.40 16.03
C VAL A 16 -6.72 19.21 16.99
N SER A 17 -7.95 18.73 17.23
CA SER A 17 -8.24 17.54 18.05
C SER A 17 -8.25 16.21 17.28
N SER A 18 -8.09 16.23 15.96
CA SER A 18 -7.75 15.02 15.17
C SER A 18 -6.28 14.65 15.34
N THR A 19 -5.84 14.53 16.60
CA THR A 19 -4.64 13.83 16.99
C THR A 19 -5.11 12.51 17.62
N ILE A 20 -4.51 11.38 17.21
CA ILE A 20 -4.64 10.00 17.73
C ILE A 20 -5.82 9.11 17.26
N ALA A 21 -6.31 9.28 16.04
CA ALA A 21 -6.65 8.12 15.22
C ALA A 21 -5.83 8.24 13.95
N GLN A 22 -4.62 7.67 13.95
CA GLN A 22 -4.03 7.32 12.66
C GLN A 22 -4.99 6.29 12.09
N ASP A 23 -5.78 6.66 11.08
CA ASP A 23 -6.43 5.65 10.25
C ASP A 23 -5.34 4.64 9.91
N ALA A 24 -5.56 3.37 10.24
CA ALA A 24 -4.59 2.32 9.96
C ALA A 24 -4.24 2.43 8.46
N PRO A 25 -2.94 2.37 8.10
CA PRO A 25 -2.54 2.52 6.70
C PRO A 25 -3.29 1.50 5.85
N SER A 26 -3.73 1.92 4.67
CA SER A 26 -4.44 1.03 3.75
C SER A 26 -3.52 -0.14 3.34
N PRO A 27 -4.07 -1.29 2.91
CA PRO A 27 -3.29 -2.36 2.31
C PRO A 27 -2.34 -1.86 1.21
N GLU A 28 -2.80 -0.92 0.40
CA GLU A 28 -2.04 -0.31 -0.68
C GLU A 28 -0.87 0.54 -0.15
N ASP A 29 -1.07 1.32 0.92
CA ASP A 29 0.01 2.09 1.56
C ASP A 29 1.10 1.17 2.14
N ILE A 30 0.68 0.09 2.81
CA ILE A 30 1.60 -0.92 3.36
C ILE A 30 2.39 -1.57 2.22
N ALA A 31 1.74 -1.90 1.11
CA ALA A 31 2.39 -2.50 -0.05
C ALA A 31 3.39 -1.54 -0.70
N LEU A 32 3.06 -0.25 -0.85
CA LEU A 32 3.97 0.76 -1.40
C LEU A 32 5.20 0.96 -0.51
N GLU A 33 5.03 1.00 0.81
CA GLU A 33 6.15 1.07 1.74
C GLU A 33 7.05 -0.17 1.65
N ALA A 34 6.45 -1.37 1.58
CA ALA A 34 7.19 -2.61 1.43
C ALA A 34 7.94 -2.68 0.09
N ILE A 35 7.32 -2.23 -1.01
CA ILE A 35 7.95 -2.12 -2.34
C ILE A 35 9.14 -1.16 -2.31
N ALA A 36 9.01 -0.01 -1.64
CA ALA A 36 10.08 0.97 -1.52
C ALA A 36 11.33 0.42 -0.80
N ASN A 37 11.14 -0.54 0.10
CA ASN A 37 12.20 -1.18 0.88
C ASN A 37 12.61 -2.57 0.35
N ALA A 38 12.04 -3.01 -0.79
CA ALA A 38 12.23 -4.35 -1.30
C ALA A 38 13.68 -4.60 -1.78
N GLY A 39 14.23 -5.75 -1.37
CA GLY A 39 15.51 -6.26 -1.84
C GLY A 39 15.32 -7.34 -2.91
N THR A 40 15.87 -8.53 -2.65
CA THR A 40 15.69 -9.72 -3.50
C THR A 40 14.43 -10.53 -3.13
N TYR A 41 13.80 -10.23 -2.00
CA TYR A 41 12.59 -10.87 -1.52
C TYR A 41 11.56 -9.82 -1.10
N LEU A 42 10.31 -10.03 -1.49
CA LEU A 42 9.18 -9.18 -1.13
C LEU A 42 7.98 -10.06 -0.79
N ASN A 43 7.44 -9.87 0.42
CA ASN A 43 6.23 -10.53 0.87
C ASN A 43 5.10 -9.52 1.06
N LEU A 44 4.06 -9.67 0.25
CA LEU A 44 2.81 -8.91 0.30
C LEU A 44 1.62 -9.86 0.55
N SER A 45 1.86 -11.09 1.02
CA SER A 45 0.80 -12.07 1.27
C SER A 45 -0.11 -11.64 2.41
N GLY A 46 -1.42 -11.85 2.29
CA GLY A 46 -2.35 -11.64 3.41
C GLY A 46 -2.64 -10.18 3.75
N LEU A 47 -2.35 -9.24 2.85
CA LEU A 47 -2.59 -7.81 3.07
C LEU A 47 -4.03 -7.39 2.72
N GLY A 48 -4.79 -8.24 2.02
CA GLY A 48 -6.13 -7.90 1.53
C GLY A 48 -6.09 -6.98 0.31
N LEU A 49 -5.01 -7.04 -0.48
CA LEU A 49 -4.86 -6.26 -1.70
C LEU A 49 -5.90 -6.65 -2.74
N SER A 50 -6.64 -5.67 -3.26
CA SER A 50 -7.53 -5.86 -4.41
C SER A 50 -6.79 -5.73 -5.75
N GLU A 51 -5.70 -4.96 -5.74
CA GLU A 51 -4.76 -4.81 -6.84
C GLU A 51 -3.33 -4.71 -6.30
N LEU A 52 -2.37 -5.05 -7.15
CA LEU A 52 -0.95 -4.93 -6.82
C LEU A 52 -0.41 -3.64 -7.44
N PRO A 53 0.27 -2.76 -6.68
CA PRO A 53 0.83 -1.52 -7.22
C PRO A 53 1.78 -1.80 -8.39
N ALA A 54 1.67 -1.02 -9.47
CA ALA A 54 2.48 -1.20 -10.68
C ALA A 54 3.98 -1.02 -10.41
N GLU A 55 4.35 -0.31 -9.34
CA GLU A 55 5.70 -0.11 -8.84
C GLU A 55 6.45 -1.42 -8.59
N VAL A 56 5.74 -2.52 -8.29
CA VAL A 56 6.35 -3.84 -8.12
C VAL A 56 7.15 -4.29 -9.35
N GLY A 57 6.68 -3.92 -10.56
CA GLY A 57 7.33 -4.26 -11.83
C GLY A 57 8.67 -3.55 -12.05
N ARG A 58 8.99 -2.54 -11.23
CA ARG A 58 10.27 -1.81 -11.29
C ARG A 58 11.36 -2.45 -10.43
N LEU A 59 11.03 -3.47 -9.64
CA LEU A 59 11.97 -4.15 -8.75
C LEU A 59 12.88 -5.12 -9.52
N ASN A 60 13.79 -4.58 -10.33
CA ASN A 60 14.69 -5.35 -11.21
C ASN A 60 15.67 -6.30 -10.48
N ARG A 61 15.78 -6.19 -9.15
CA ARG A 61 16.60 -7.06 -8.30
C ARG A 61 15.80 -8.11 -7.54
N LEU A 62 14.47 -8.08 -7.65
CA LEU A 62 13.62 -9.00 -6.92
C LEU A 62 13.72 -10.40 -7.54
N GLU A 63 13.97 -11.38 -6.69
CA GLU A 63 14.08 -12.80 -7.05
C GLU A 63 12.82 -13.58 -6.67
N ALA A 64 12.18 -13.20 -5.55
CA ALA A 64 10.99 -13.86 -5.05
C ALA A 64 9.90 -12.85 -4.64
N LEU A 65 8.69 -13.04 -5.18
CA LEU A 65 7.50 -12.26 -4.89
C LEU A 65 6.38 -13.15 -4.35
N HIS A 66 5.91 -12.86 -3.15
CA HIS A 66 4.78 -13.55 -2.51
C HIS A 66 3.59 -12.61 -2.43
N VAL A 67 2.48 -12.98 -3.08
CA VAL A 67 1.22 -12.22 -3.13
C VAL A 67 0.00 -13.11 -2.88
N GLN A 68 0.18 -14.35 -2.45
CA GLN A 68 -0.90 -15.26 -2.06
C GLN A 68 -1.76 -14.73 -0.91
N HIS A 69 -2.99 -15.23 -0.77
CA HIS A 69 -3.92 -14.81 0.28
C HIS A 69 -4.31 -13.32 0.21
N ASN A 70 -4.48 -12.77 -0.99
CA ASN A 70 -5.07 -11.44 -1.20
C ASN A 70 -6.39 -11.57 -1.99
N TYR A 71 -6.83 -10.51 -2.65
CA TYR A 71 -8.02 -10.47 -3.50
C TYR A 71 -7.67 -10.05 -4.93
N LEU A 72 -6.49 -10.44 -5.41
CA LEU A 72 -5.95 -9.97 -6.68
C LEU A 72 -6.67 -10.63 -7.86
N PHE A 73 -7.40 -9.84 -8.65
CA PHE A 73 -7.99 -10.33 -9.90
C PHE A 73 -6.96 -10.50 -11.03
N SER A 74 -5.89 -9.70 -11.00
CA SER A 74 -4.84 -9.72 -12.02
C SER A 74 -3.51 -9.24 -11.45
N LEU A 75 -2.44 -9.57 -12.15
CA LEU A 75 -1.12 -9.03 -11.88
C LEU A 75 -0.76 -7.94 -12.89
N PRO A 76 -0.01 -6.89 -12.48
CA PRO A 76 0.45 -5.87 -13.40
C PRO A 76 1.35 -6.49 -14.49
N PRO A 77 1.17 -6.11 -15.77
CA PRO A 77 1.89 -6.72 -16.89
C PRO A 77 3.41 -6.55 -16.79
N ASP A 78 3.87 -5.50 -16.09
CA ASP A 78 5.29 -5.21 -15.88
C ASP A 78 6.02 -6.31 -15.07
N ILE A 79 5.30 -7.18 -14.36
CA ILE A 79 5.91 -8.38 -13.73
C ILE A 79 6.61 -9.26 -14.77
N GLY A 80 6.06 -9.33 -15.99
CA GLY A 80 6.68 -10.09 -17.08
C GLY A 80 8.02 -9.53 -17.57
N GLN A 81 8.40 -8.31 -17.14
CA GLN A 81 9.66 -7.66 -17.50
C GLN A 81 10.73 -7.75 -16.39
N MET A 82 10.40 -8.33 -15.23
CA MET A 82 11.31 -8.42 -14.10
C MET A 82 12.41 -9.45 -14.36
N LEU A 83 13.62 -8.96 -14.65
CA LEU A 83 14.73 -9.78 -15.16
C LEU A 83 15.25 -10.87 -14.21
N LEU A 84 15.14 -10.63 -12.90
CA LEU A 84 15.69 -11.52 -11.87
C LEU A 84 14.61 -12.30 -11.11
N LEU A 85 13.32 -12.10 -11.43
CA LEU A 85 12.24 -12.78 -10.73
C LEU A 85 12.21 -14.27 -11.12
N VAL A 86 12.50 -15.14 -10.17
CA VAL A 86 12.54 -16.60 -10.36
C VAL A 86 11.40 -17.33 -9.65
N SER A 87 10.73 -16.68 -8.70
CA SER A 87 9.64 -17.27 -7.92
C SER A 87 8.51 -16.29 -7.71
N LEU A 88 7.31 -16.71 -8.10
CA LEU A 88 6.07 -15.95 -7.92
C LEU A 88 5.01 -16.85 -7.28
N TRP A 89 4.53 -16.46 -6.10
CA TRP A 89 3.52 -17.19 -5.33
C TRP A 89 2.24 -16.35 -5.31
N ALA A 90 1.20 -16.82 -5.98
CA ALA A 90 -0.03 -16.06 -6.21
C ALA A 90 -1.33 -16.89 -6.08
N TYR A 91 -1.28 -18.04 -5.43
CA TYR A 91 -2.49 -18.83 -5.17
C TYR A 91 -3.39 -18.15 -4.12
N ASP A 92 -4.66 -18.56 -4.05
CA ASP A 92 -5.65 -18.03 -3.08
C ASP A 92 -5.76 -16.50 -3.16
N ASN A 93 -6.13 -16.02 -4.35
CA ASN A 93 -6.39 -14.63 -4.70
C ASN A 93 -7.75 -14.49 -5.38
#